data_AF-A0A9D0P1P6-F1
#
_entry.id   AF-A0A9D0P1P6-F1
#
_cell.length_a   1.000
_cell.length_b   1.000
_cell.length_c   1.000
_cell.angle_alpha   90.00
_cell.angle_beta   90.00
_cell.angle_gamma   90.00
#
_symmetry.space_group_name_H-M   'P 1'
#
loop_
_entity.id
_entity.type
_entity.pdbx_description
1 polymer ?
#
loop_
_entity_poly.entity_id
_entity_poly.type
_entity_poly.pdbx_seq_one_letter_code
_entity_poly.pdbx_strand_id
1 'polypeptide(L)'
;DFMRTGHKGYGQINILAADKLMLSPRLYATFLLWLLSELFEDLPEVGDLDKPRLVFFFDEAHLLFDDAPKALLEKIEQVVKLIRSKGIGIYFITQNPLDIPDSVLGQLGNRVQHALRAFTPRDKKAVKAAATTFRSNPELDTEQVITELGVGEALVSVLEEKGVPGIVQRTLMCPPRSRIGPASESELSDVLRKSPLAGRYDTPVDRESAHEILLARAEKAAREAEEAARLMAEEKQRQRMARGSGRQRQSIGEAMAKSVARSIGSTLGRKIIRGILGSIFKGR
;
A
#
# COMPACT_ATOMS: atom_id res chain seq x y z
N ASP A 1 18.39 -2.90 9.48
CA ASP A 1 18.63 -1.67 10.27
C ASP A 1 17.53 -1.31 11.27
N PHE A 2 16.25 -1.48 10.93
CA PHE A 2 15.12 -1.16 11.83
C PHE A 2 15.09 -1.92 13.16
N MET A 3 15.53 -3.19 13.17
CA MET A 3 15.50 -4.06 14.36
C MET A 3 16.76 -4.00 15.22
N ARG A 4 17.63 -3.00 15.04
CA ARG A 4 18.84 -2.86 15.85
C ARG A 4 18.47 -2.45 17.28
N THR A 5 19.24 -2.94 18.24
CA THR A 5 19.17 -2.52 19.64
C THR A 5 20.28 -1.52 19.94
N GLY A 6 20.01 -0.58 20.85
CA GLY A 6 21.01 0.35 21.36
C GLY A 6 21.95 -0.28 22.38
N HIS A 7 22.93 0.50 22.84
CA HIS A 7 23.97 0.08 23.81
C HIS A 7 23.44 -0.49 25.14
N LYS A 8 22.19 -0.20 25.51
CA LYS A 8 21.54 -0.70 26.72
C LYS A 8 20.53 -1.84 26.46
N GLY A 9 20.53 -2.42 25.26
CA GLY A 9 19.60 -3.49 24.87
C GLY A 9 18.18 -3.01 24.52
N TYR A 10 17.87 -1.72 24.66
CA TYR A 10 16.59 -1.15 24.24
C TYR A 10 16.46 -1.11 22.71
N GLY A 11 15.22 -1.25 22.22
CA GLY A 11 14.90 -1.01 20.82
C GLY A 11 15.15 0.45 20.41
N GLN A 12 15.36 0.67 19.12
CA GLN A 12 15.57 2.00 18.54
C GLN A 12 14.25 2.57 18.03
N ILE A 13 14.05 3.89 18.20
CA ILE A 13 12.95 4.62 17.56
C ILE A 13 13.48 5.13 16.23
N ASN A 14 12.95 4.59 15.13
CA ASN A 14 13.28 5.02 13.79
C ASN A 14 12.18 5.96 13.30
N ILE A 15 12.54 7.18 12.88
CA ILE A 15 11.59 8.16 12.33
C ILE A 15 11.85 8.25 10.82
N LEU A 16 10.84 7.90 10.03
CA LEU A 16 10.86 8.06 8.58
C LEU A 16 10.26 9.43 8.25
N ALA A 17 11.12 10.44 8.04
CA ALA A 17 10.69 11.77 7.66
C ALA A 17 10.15 11.75 6.22
N ALA A 18 8.83 11.87 6.08
CA ALA A 18 8.10 11.76 4.82
C ALA A 18 7.47 13.09 4.39
N ASP A 19 7.97 14.23 4.86
CA ASP A 19 7.34 15.56 4.70
C ASP A 19 6.99 15.89 3.25
N LYS A 20 7.90 15.57 2.32
CA LYS A 20 7.68 15.77 0.87
C LYS A 20 6.78 14.69 0.27
N LEU A 21 6.91 13.45 0.74
CA LEU A 21 6.22 12.29 0.21
C LEU A 21 4.73 12.30 0.55
N MET A 22 4.36 12.82 1.72
CA MET A 22 2.97 13.00 2.15
C MET A 22 2.19 13.96 1.24
N LEU A 23 2.87 14.88 0.54
CA LEU A 23 2.24 15.74 -0.50
C LEU A 23 1.76 14.93 -1.71
N SER A 24 2.18 13.67 -1.84
CA SER A 24 1.78 12.74 -2.89
C SER A 24 1.23 11.44 -2.28
N PRO A 25 -0.03 11.43 -1.80
CA PRO A 25 -0.62 10.32 -1.04
C PRO A 25 -0.49 8.95 -1.73
N ARG A 26 -0.69 8.89 -3.05
CA ARG A 26 -0.54 7.65 -3.83
C ARG A 26 0.88 7.09 -3.80
N LEU A 27 1.89 7.97 -3.88
CA LEU A 27 3.29 7.55 -3.82
C LEU A 27 3.64 7.10 -2.40
N TYR A 28 3.15 7.81 -1.38
CA TYR A 28 3.30 7.43 0.02
C TYR A 28 2.70 6.04 0.30
N ALA A 29 1.44 5.81 -0.10
CA ALA A 29 0.77 4.52 0.07
C ALA A 29 1.49 3.39 -0.67
N THR A 30 1.96 3.65 -1.90
CA THR A 30 2.74 2.67 -2.68
C THR A 30 4.05 2.32 -1.98
N PHE A 31 4.78 3.31 -1.47
CA PHE A 31 6.02 3.10 -0.73
C PHE A 31 5.79 2.30 0.56
N LEU A 32 4.76 2.65 1.33
CA LEU A 32 4.44 1.94 2.57
C LEU A 32 4.01 0.50 2.33
N LEU A 33 3.21 0.25 1.28
CA LEU A 33 2.86 -1.12 0.90
C LEU A 33 4.11 -1.92 0.50
N TRP A 34 4.98 -1.34 -0.32
CA TRP A 34 6.23 -1.96 -0.72
C TRP A 34 7.07 -2.32 0.51
N LEU A 35 7.27 -1.37 1.43
CA LEU A 35 8.01 -1.59 2.67
C LEU A 35 7.43 -2.74 3.51
N LEU A 36 6.11 -2.76 3.71
CA LEU A 36 5.46 -3.83 4.46
C LEU A 36 5.55 -5.19 3.77
N SER A 37 5.50 -5.21 2.43
CA SER A 37 5.64 -6.44 1.63
C SER A 37 7.05 -6.99 1.74
N GLU A 38 8.08 -6.16 1.58
CA GLU A 38 9.49 -6.54 1.75
C GLU A 38 9.73 -7.09 3.16
N LEU A 39 9.22 -6.42 4.19
CA LEU A 39 9.35 -6.90 5.58
C LEU A 39 8.67 -8.26 5.78
N PHE A 40 7.49 -8.46 5.18
CA PHE A 40 6.79 -9.73 5.27
C PHE A 40 7.55 -10.87 4.57
N GLU A 41 8.14 -10.58 3.41
CA GLU A 41 8.89 -11.56 2.61
C GLU A 41 10.25 -11.90 3.24
N ASP A 42 10.99 -10.90 3.72
CA ASP A 42 12.36 -11.09 4.23
C ASP A 42 12.41 -11.62 5.67
N LEU A 43 11.40 -11.33 6.50
CA LEU A 43 11.45 -11.71 7.91
C LEU A 43 11.07 -13.18 8.11
N PRO A 44 11.74 -13.89 9.03
CA PRO A 44 11.33 -15.22 9.43
C PRO A 44 10.01 -15.17 10.21
N GLU A 45 9.24 -16.26 10.14
CA GLU A 45 8.11 -16.46 11.06
C GLU A 45 8.65 -16.78 12.45
N VAL A 46 8.08 -16.12 13.47
CA VAL A 46 8.57 -16.20 14.86
C VAL A 46 7.51 -16.67 15.86
N GLY A 47 6.30 -16.97 15.39
CA GLY A 47 5.19 -17.43 16.24
C GLY A 47 4.62 -16.32 17.13
N ASP A 48 3.96 -16.72 18.22
CA ASP A 48 3.43 -15.79 19.24
C ASP A 48 4.53 -15.45 20.26
N LEU A 49 5.20 -14.33 20.03
CA LEU A 49 6.14 -13.74 20.98
C LEU A 49 5.41 -12.88 22.01
N ASP A 50 5.89 -12.87 23.26
CA ASP A 50 5.38 -11.99 24.32
C ASP A 50 5.50 -10.49 23.95
N LYS A 51 6.49 -10.15 23.13
CA LYS A 51 6.74 -8.78 22.64
C LYS A 51 7.01 -8.80 21.14
N PRO A 52 6.50 -7.82 20.39
CA PRO A 52 6.83 -7.69 18.98
C PRO A 52 8.32 -7.37 18.80
N ARG A 53 8.92 -7.91 17.73
CA ARG A 53 10.29 -7.58 17.30
C ARG A 53 10.39 -6.18 16.73
N LEU A 54 9.31 -5.68 16.15
CA LEU A 54 9.22 -4.38 15.51
C LEU A 54 7.79 -3.86 15.60
N VAL A 55 7.63 -2.54 15.76
CA VAL A 55 6.32 -1.89 15.77
C VAL A 55 6.36 -0.73 14.79
N PHE A 56 5.40 -0.69 13.87
CA PHE A 56 5.17 0.43 12.96
C PHE A 56 3.99 1.28 13.42
N PHE A 57 4.22 2.59 13.44
CA PHE A 57 3.18 3.59 13.64
C PHE A 57 3.00 4.32 12.32
N PHE A 58 1.80 4.21 11.74
CA PHE A 58 1.41 4.96 10.56
C PHE A 58 0.63 6.19 11.01
N ASP A 59 1.32 7.31 11.02
CA ASP A 59 0.67 8.61 11.21
C ASP A 59 -0.06 9.01 9.92
N GLU A 60 -1.18 9.68 10.10
CA GLU A 60 -2.13 10.00 9.03
C GLU A 60 -2.48 8.78 8.15
N ALA A 61 -2.86 7.69 8.81
CA ALA A 61 -3.17 6.41 8.18
C ALA A 61 -4.24 6.49 7.08
N HIS A 62 -5.11 7.51 7.09
CA HIS A 62 -6.08 7.75 6.03
C HIS A 62 -5.44 7.84 4.64
N LEU A 63 -4.20 8.34 4.55
CA LEU A 63 -3.45 8.44 3.29
C LEU A 63 -3.15 7.08 2.64
N LEU A 64 -3.22 5.97 3.40
CA LEU A 64 -3.08 4.61 2.87
C LEU A 64 -4.33 4.12 2.15
N PHE A 65 -5.49 4.67 2.50
CA PHE A 65 -6.79 4.13 2.11
C PHE A 65 -7.55 5.06 1.16
N ASP A 66 -7.31 6.37 1.23
CA ASP A 66 -7.95 7.36 0.38
C ASP A 66 -7.61 7.15 -1.09
N ASP A 67 -8.66 7.05 -1.93
CA ASP A 67 -8.57 6.81 -3.37
C ASP A 67 -7.70 5.58 -3.77
N ALA A 68 -7.48 4.65 -2.84
CA ALA A 68 -6.71 3.44 -3.08
C ALA A 68 -7.52 2.47 -3.97
N PRO A 69 -6.92 1.92 -5.04
CA PRO A 69 -7.57 0.87 -5.82
C PRO A 69 -7.96 -0.33 -4.95
N LYS A 70 -9.07 -1.00 -5.27
CA LYS A 70 -9.55 -2.16 -4.50
C LYS A 70 -8.48 -3.23 -4.29
N ALA A 71 -7.68 -3.52 -5.34
CA ALA A 71 -6.58 -4.48 -5.25
C ALA A 71 -5.49 -4.07 -4.24
N LEU A 72 -5.25 -2.76 -4.08
CA LEU A 72 -4.32 -2.24 -3.08
C LEU A 72 -4.87 -2.43 -1.66
N LEU A 73 -6.15 -2.11 -1.44
CA LEU A 73 -6.83 -2.30 -0.15
C LEU A 73 -6.81 -3.77 0.28
N GLU A 74 -7.15 -4.70 -0.62
CA GLU A 74 -7.10 -6.15 -0.37
C GLU A 74 -5.69 -6.60 0.01
N LYS A 75 -4.66 -6.04 -0.62
CA LYS A 75 -3.26 -6.36 -0.30
C LYS A 75 -2.85 -5.80 1.07
N ILE A 76 -3.23 -4.57 1.41
CA ILE A 76 -2.98 -3.99 2.72
C ILE A 76 -3.62 -4.84 3.82
N GLU A 77 -4.88 -5.22 3.64
CA GLU A 77 -5.60 -6.09 4.58
C GLU A 77 -4.87 -7.43 4.78
N GLN A 78 -4.46 -8.06 3.68
CA GLN A 78 -3.70 -9.32 3.73
C GLN A 78 -2.39 -9.15 4.50
N VAL A 79 -1.64 -8.09 4.23
CA VAL A 79 -0.35 -7.85 4.88
C VAL A 79 -0.54 -7.56 6.36
N VAL A 80 -1.48 -6.70 6.75
CA VAL A 80 -1.79 -6.40 8.16
C VAL A 80 -2.17 -7.66 8.93
N LYS A 81 -2.93 -8.57 8.31
CA LYS A 81 -3.32 -9.84 8.93
C LYS A 81 -2.13 -10.79 9.13
N LEU A 82 -1.24 -10.90 8.13
CA LEU A 82 -0.17 -11.89 8.13
C LEU A 82 1.08 -11.42 8.88
N ILE A 83 1.37 -10.12 8.90
CA ILE A 83 2.63 -9.59 9.43
C ILE A 83 2.81 -9.84 10.94
N ARG A 84 1.70 -10.09 11.66
CA ARG A 84 1.75 -10.48 13.07
C ARG A 84 2.56 -11.76 13.29
N SER A 85 2.49 -12.75 12.39
CA SER A 85 3.27 -14.00 12.53
C SER A 85 4.79 -13.79 12.40
N LYS A 86 5.19 -12.64 11.83
CA LYS A 86 6.59 -12.17 11.76
C LYS A 86 7.02 -11.40 13.01
N GLY A 87 6.13 -11.28 14.00
CA GLY A 87 6.37 -10.53 15.23
C GLY A 87 6.37 -9.03 15.02
N ILE A 88 5.64 -8.52 14.02
CA ILE A 88 5.48 -7.08 13.77
C ILE A 88 4.12 -6.61 14.27
N GLY A 89 4.12 -5.53 15.06
CA GLY A 89 2.91 -4.78 15.41
C GLY A 89 2.68 -3.61 14.45
N ILE A 90 1.42 -3.38 14.06
CA ILE A 90 1.01 -2.21 13.27
C ILE A 90 0.01 -1.39 14.08
N TYR A 91 0.23 -0.08 14.13
CA TYR A 91 -0.66 0.91 14.70
C TYR A 91 -1.01 1.95 13.63
N PHE A 92 -2.31 2.13 13.38
CA PHE A 92 -2.82 3.19 12.52
C PHE A 92 -3.28 4.36 13.39
N ILE A 93 -2.73 5.54 13.11
CA ILE A 93 -3.08 6.78 13.79
C ILE A 93 -3.81 7.64 12.76
N THR A 94 -5.05 8.00 13.08
CA THR A 94 -5.91 8.80 12.21
C THR A 94 -6.77 9.73 13.06
N GLN A 95 -7.20 10.84 12.47
CA GLN A 95 -8.12 11.78 13.10
C GLN A 95 -9.55 11.24 13.13
N ASN A 96 -9.96 10.50 12.09
CA ASN A 96 -11.30 9.95 11.98
C ASN A 96 -11.26 8.43 11.71
N PRO A 97 -11.95 7.62 12.53
CA PRO A 97 -11.99 6.17 12.33
C PRO A 97 -12.64 5.76 10.99
N LEU A 98 -13.52 6.58 10.43
CA LEU A 98 -14.19 6.29 9.16
C LEU A 98 -13.24 6.29 7.96
N ASP A 99 -12.04 6.83 8.11
CA ASP A 99 -11.05 6.87 7.03
C ASP A 99 -10.25 5.55 6.94
N ILE A 100 -10.49 4.60 7.86
CA ILE A 100 -9.92 3.26 7.82
C ILE A 100 -11.02 2.25 7.44
N PRO A 101 -10.79 1.36 6.46
CA PRO A 101 -11.78 0.35 6.09
C PRO A 101 -12.16 -0.58 7.25
N ASP A 102 -13.44 -0.93 7.36
CA ASP A 102 -13.97 -1.83 8.39
C ASP A 102 -13.25 -3.17 8.45
N SER A 103 -12.82 -3.70 7.29
CA SER A 103 -12.10 -4.98 7.23
C SER A 103 -10.74 -4.90 7.93
N VAL A 104 -10.05 -3.76 7.82
CA VAL A 104 -8.78 -3.48 8.51
C VAL A 104 -9.06 -3.17 9.98
N LEU A 105 -10.04 -2.30 10.28
CA LEU A 105 -10.44 -1.98 11.66
C LEU A 105 -10.77 -3.25 12.45
N GLY A 106 -11.45 -4.23 11.84
CA GLY A 106 -11.79 -5.50 12.47
C GLY A 106 -10.58 -6.37 12.84
N GLN A 107 -9.41 -6.15 12.23
CA GLN A 107 -8.17 -6.85 12.60
C GLN A 107 -7.41 -6.16 13.75
N LEU A 108 -7.76 -4.92 14.10
CA LEU A 108 -7.06 -4.16 15.13
C LEU A 108 -7.59 -4.52 16.52
N GLY A 109 -6.74 -5.20 17.29
CA GLY A 109 -7.08 -5.66 18.65
C GLY A 109 -6.91 -4.59 19.73
N ASN A 110 -5.90 -3.72 19.60
CA ASN A 110 -5.67 -2.61 20.52
C ASN A 110 -6.31 -1.33 19.98
N ARG A 111 -7.01 -0.59 20.84
CA ARG A 111 -7.71 0.66 20.49
C ARG A 111 -7.49 1.73 21.55
N VAL A 112 -7.19 2.93 21.08
CA VAL A 112 -7.10 4.14 21.88
C VAL A 112 -7.87 5.23 21.13
N GLN A 113 -8.99 5.68 21.68
CA GLN A 113 -9.84 6.70 21.08
C GLN A 113 -9.84 7.95 21.96
N HIS A 114 -9.28 9.03 21.43
CA HIS A 114 -9.39 10.35 22.04
C HIS A 114 -10.75 11.01 21.73
N ALA A 115 -11.00 12.16 22.35
CA ALA A 115 -12.22 12.94 22.15
C ALA A 115 -12.52 13.18 20.67
N LEU A 116 -13.76 12.92 20.26
CA LEU A 116 -14.30 13.32 18.96
C LEU A 116 -15.36 14.39 19.16
N ARG A 117 -15.37 15.39 18.28
CA ARG A 117 -16.36 16.47 18.33
C ARG A 117 -17.49 16.18 17.35
N ALA A 118 -18.71 16.04 17.85
CA ALA A 118 -19.88 15.63 17.07
C ALA A 118 -20.74 16.80 16.60
N PHE A 119 -20.19 17.72 15.79
CA PHE A 119 -20.93 18.90 15.31
C PHE A 119 -21.76 18.62 14.05
N THR A 120 -21.21 17.81 13.14
CA THR A 120 -21.84 17.49 11.86
C THR A 120 -22.46 16.09 11.85
N PRO A 121 -23.36 15.77 10.89
CA PRO A 121 -23.84 14.40 10.71
C PRO A 121 -22.72 13.39 10.43
N ARG A 122 -21.64 13.81 9.76
CA ARG A 122 -20.46 12.95 9.52
C ARG A 122 -19.76 12.63 10.83
N ASP A 123 -19.60 13.63 11.70
CA ASP A 123 -18.94 13.43 13.00
C ASP A 123 -19.75 12.52 13.91
N LYS A 124 -21.09 12.65 13.92
CA LYS A 124 -21.97 11.74 14.66
C LYS A 124 -21.81 10.30 14.20
N LYS A 125 -21.67 10.07 12.89
CA LYS A 125 -21.37 8.74 12.34
C LYS A 125 -19.99 8.24 12.79
N ALA A 126 -18.99 9.12 12.83
CA ALA A 126 -17.64 8.77 13.28
C ALA A 126 -17.62 8.36 14.76
N VAL A 127 -18.33 9.11 15.62
CA VAL A 127 -18.49 8.78 17.05
C VAL A 127 -19.16 7.41 17.22
N LYS A 128 -20.26 7.17 16.51
CA LYS A 128 -20.95 5.88 16.55
C LYS A 128 -20.07 4.74 16.05
N ALA A 129 -19.36 4.94 14.93
CA ALA A 129 -18.44 3.94 14.39
C ALA A 129 -17.34 3.60 15.40
N ALA A 130 -16.67 4.61 15.98
CA ALA A 130 -15.68 4.41 17.04
C ALA A 130 -16.27 3.62 18.20
N ALA A 131 -17.43 4.02 18.71
CA ALA A 131 -18.07 3.37 19.86
C ALA A 131 -18.37 1.89 19.61
N THR A 132 -18.91 1.55 18.43
CA THR A 132 -19.27 0.16 18.08
C THR A 132 -18.08 -0.76 17.92
N THR A 133 -16.88 -0.21 17.77
CA THR A 133 -15.68 -1.01 17.57
C THR A 133 -15.01 -1.48 18.87
N PHE A 134 -15.46 -0.95 20.01
CA PHE A 134 -15.00 -1.37 21.32
C PHE A 134 -15.78 -2.59 21.83
N ARG A 135 -15.13 -3.39 22.68
CA ARG A 135 -15.86 -4.33 23.53
C ARG A 135 -16.71 -3.54 24.51
N SER A 136 -18.01 -3.82 24.53
CA SER A 136 -18.98 -3.11 25.34
C SER A 136 -18.65 -3.17 26.84
N ASN A 137 -18.95 -2.06 27.52
CA ASN A 137 -18.84 -1.94 28.96
C ASN A 137 -20.24 -1.64 29.54
N PRO A 138 -20.82 -2.52 30.39
CA PRO A 138 -22.13 -2.28 30.99
C PRO A 138 -22.21 -1.03 31.87
N GLU A 139 -21.07 -0.56 32.40
CA GLU A 139 -20.98 0.59 33.29
C GLU A 139 -20.69 1.91 32.55
N LEU A 140 -20.48 1.86 31.23
CA LEU A 140 -20.03 3.01 30.44
C LEU A 140 -20.69 3.04 29.07
N ASP A 141 -21.44 4.11 28.79
CA ASP A 141 -21.90 4.40 27.43
C ASP A 141 -20.73 4.94 26.60
N THR A 142 -20.22 4.08 25.71
CA THR A 142 -19.05 4.38 24.89
C THR A 142 -19.33 5.52 23.91
N GLU A 143 -20.54 5.61 23.34
CA GLU A 143 -20.90 6.65 22.37
C GLU A 143 -20.99 8.02 23.06
N GLN A 144 -21.65 8.05 24.22
CA GLN A 144 -21.76 9.27 25.03
C GLN A 144 -20.37 9.73 25.51
N VAL A 145 -19.60 8.84 26.13
CA VAL A 145 -18.31 9.22 26.74
C VAL A 145 -17.32 9.77 25.71
N ILE A 146 -17.28 9.24 24.48
CA ILE A 146 -16.39 9.76 23.42
C ILE A 146 -16.55 11.28 23.22
N THR A 147 -17.79 11.79 23.34
CA THR A 147 -18.09 13.22 23.14
C THR A 147 -17.73 14.07 24.36
N GLU A 148 -17.72 13.46 25.55
CA GLU A 148 -17.46 14.10 26.85
C GLU A 148 -15.98 14.10 27.25
N LEU A 149 -15.13 13.33 26.56
CA LEU A 149 -13.71 13.26 26.84
C LEU A 149 -13.04 14.66 26.78
N GLY A 150 -12.27 14.96 27.82
CA GLY A 150 -11.40 16.11 27.93
C GLY A 150 -10.01 15.90 27.30
N VAL A 151 -9.21 16.95 27.32
CA VAL A 151 -7.79 16.87 26.92
C VAL A 151 -7.04 15.98 27.90
N GLY A 152 -6.28 15.01 27.39
CA GLY A 152 -5.57 14.04 28.21
C GLY A 152 -6.41 12.83 28.63
N GLU A 153 -7.64 12.69 28.16
CA GLU A 153 -8.45 11.49 28.34
C GLU A 153 -8.60 10.71 27.03
N ALA A 154 -8.81 9.40 27.16
CA ALA A 154 -9.11 8.49 26.06
C ALA A 154 -9.99 7.32 26.52
N LEU A 155 -10.74 6.74 25.60
CA LEU A 155 -11.24 5.38 25.75
C LEU A 155 -10.17 4.39 25.29
N VAL A 156 -9.86 3.41 26.13
CA VAL A 156 -8.80 2.44 25.90
C VAL A 156 -9.35 1.02 26.00
N SER A 157 -9.01 0.19 25.03
CA SER A 157 -9.21 -1.26 25.05
C SER A 157 -7.97 -1.90 24.47
N VAL A 158 -7.29 -2.72 25.26
CA VAL A 158 -6.08 -3.44 24.85
C VAL A 158 -6.35 -4.93 24.89
N LEU A 159 -5.56 -5.69 24.13
CA LEU A 159 -5.65 -7.14 24.14
C LEU A 159 -5.26 -7.70 25.52
N GLU A 160 -6.14 -8.52 26.08
CA GLU A 160 -5.91 -9.35 27.26
C GLU A 160 -5.22 -10.67 26.84
N GLU A 161 -5.02 -11.55 27.82
CA GLU A 161 -4.54 -12.90 27.56
C GLU A 161 -5.37 -13.60 26.46
N LYS A 162 -4.68 -14.40 25.64
CA LYS A 162 -5.27 -15.10 24.48
C LYS A 162 -5.76 -14.18 23.36
N GLY A 163 -5.41 -12.89 23.38
CA GLY A 163 -5.66 -11.97 22.27
C GLY A 163 -7.12 -11.51 22.16
N VAL A 164 -7.87 -11.57 23.27
CA VAL A 164 -9.24 -11.03 23.35
C VAL A 164 -9.17 -9.55 23.74
N PRO A 165 -9.87 -8.63 23.05
CA PRO A 165 -9.93 -7.24 23.48
C PRO A 165 -10.54 -7.10 24.88
N GLY A 166 -9.89 -6.34 25.75
CA GLY A 166 -10.41 -6.01 27.07
C GLY A 166 -11.62 -5.09 27.01
N ILE A 167 -12.41 -5.07 28.10
CA ILE A 167 -13.55 -4.15 28.23
C ILE A 167 -13.05 -2.71 28.16
N VAL A 168 -13.74 -1.86 27.38
CA VAL A 168 -13.33 -0.46 27.21
C VAL A 168 -13.42 0.33 28.51
N GLN A 169 -12.39 1.14 28.79
CA GLN A 169 -12.30 1.96 29.99
C GLN A 169 -11.98 3.42 29.62
N ARG A 170 -12.58 4.38 30.36
CA ARG A 170 -12.14 5.78 30.34
C ARG A 170 -10.84 5.91 31.11
N THR A 171 -9.80 6.39 30.44
CA THR A 171 -8.42 6.36 30.94
C THR A 171 -7.78 7.74 30.83
N LEU A 172 -7.04 8.14 31.86
CA LEU A 172 -6.17 9.32 31.84
C LEU A 172 -4.84 8.98 31.17
N MET A 173 -4.42 9.80 30.22
CA MET A 173 -3.22 9.62 29.43
C MET A 173 -2.05 10.35 30.07
N CYS A 174 -0.94 9.64 30.24
CA CYS A 174 0.30 10.24 30.73
C CYS A 174 0.81 11.27 29.69
N PRO A 175 1.20 12.49 30.10
CA PRO A 175 1.74 13.47 29.17
C PRO A 175 3.08 12.99 28.59
N PRO A 176 3.43 13.44 27.37
CA PRO A 176 4.71 13.10 26.77
C PRO A 176 5.87 13.62 27.62
N ARG A 177 6.94 12.84 27.70
CA ARG A 177 8.21 13.24 28.35
C ARG A 177 9.17 13.96 27.39
N SER A 178 8.67 14.36 26.21
CA SER A 178 9.42 15.04 25.16
C SER A 178 8.99 16.50 25.04
N ARG A 179 9.79 17.29 24.30
CA ARG A 179 9.36 18.62 23.86
C ARG A 179 8.17 18.51 22.90
N ILE A 180 7.20 19.42 23.05
CA ILE A 180 6.13 19.60 22.06
C ILE A 180 6.71 20.46 20.92
N GLY A 181 6.68 19.94 19.70
CA GLY A 181 7.21 20.59 18.50
C GLY A 181 8.50 19.93 17.97
N PRO A 182 8.94 20.34 16.76
CA PRO A 182 10.04 19.69 16.05
C PRO A 182 11.39 19.85 16.76
N ALA A 183 12.33 18.95 16.41
CA ALA A 183 13.75 19.09 16.72
C ALA A 183 14.31 20.36 16.06
N SER A 184 15.27 21.05 16.69
CA SER A 184 16.03 22.08 15.97
C SER A 184 16.95 21.42 14.94
N GLU A 185 17.36 22.16 13.92
CA GLU A 185 18.30 21.67 12.91
C GLU A 185 19.64 21.24 13.53
N SER A 186 20.10 21.96 14.56
CA SER A 186 21.31 21.64 15.30
C SER A 186 21.20 20.32 16.08
N GLU A 187 20.08 20.10 16.78
CA GLU A 187 19.82 18.86 17.50
C GLU A 187 19.73 17.67 16.54
N LEU A 188 19.03 17.84 15.41
CA LEU A 188 18.92 16.81 14.39
C LEU A 188 20.29 16.46 13.81
N SER A 189 21.10 17.46 13.46
CA SER A 189 22.46 17.27 12.93
C SER A 189 23.35 16.52 13.92
N ASP A 190 23.24 16.85 15.22
CA ASP A 190 23.99 16.16 16.28
C ASP A 190 23.58 14.70 16.43
N VAL A 191 22.29 14.40 16.35
CA VAL A 191 21.76 13.03 16.40
C VAL A 191 22.24 12.23 15.19
N LEU A 192 22.14 12.80 13.98
CA LEU A 192 22.57 12.15 12.75
C LEU A 192 24.07 11.84 12.76
N ARG A 193 24.90 12.80 13.17
CA ARG A 193 26.36 12.63 13.27
C ARG A 193 26.78 11.55 14.26
N LYS A 194 26.05 11.41 15.37
CA LYS A 194 26.31 10.36 16.39
C LYS A 194 25.70 9.01 16.02
N SER A 195 24.90 8.94 14.96
CA SER A 195 24.22 7.73 14.54
C SER A 195 25.23 6.68 14.05
N PRO A 196 25.07 5.40 14.41
CA PRO A 196 25.82 4.30 13.80
C PRO A 196 25.57 4.14 12.29
N LEU A 197 24.63 4.90 11.72
CA LEU A 197 24.35 4.95 10.28
C LEU A 197 24.97 6.15 9.57
N ALA A 198 25.71 7.01 10.27
CA ALA A 198 26.38 8.15 9.65
C ALA A 198 27.25 7.67 8.48
N GLY A 199 27.18 8.37 7.35
CA GLY A 199 27.86 8.03 6.11
C GLY A 199 27.13 7.00 5.23
N ARG A 200 26.16 6.23 5.75
CA ARG A 200 25.49 5.17 4.97
C ARG A 200 24.35 5.70 4.11
N TYR A 201 23.59 6.67 4.61
CA TYR A 201 22.41 7.23 3.92
C TYR A 201 22.60 8.70 3.54
N ASP A 202 23.81 9.23 3.69
CA ASP A 202 24.11 10.65 3.53
C ASP A 202 24.13 11.07 2.05
N THR A 203 24.38 10.11 1.15
CA THR A 203 24.42 10.35 -0.29
C THR A 203 23.11 9.88 -0.93
N PRO A 204 22.35 10.77 -1.60
CA PRO A 204 21.16 10.37 -2.33
C PRO A 204 21.53 9.44 -3.48
N VAL A 205 20.78 8.37 -3.65
CA VAL A 205 20.95 7.44 -4.77
C VAL A 205 19.87 7.75 -5.80
N ASP A 206 20.28 8.16 -6.99
CA ASP A 206 19.40 8.30 -8.14
C ASP A 206 19.36 6.95 -8.89
N ARG A 207 18.21 6.28 -8.83
CA ARG A 207 18.00 4.96 -9.45
C ARG A 207 17.10 5.13 -10.67
N GLU A 208 17.28 4.26 -11.66
CA GLU A 208 16.35 4.16 -12.77
C GLU A 208 14.92 3.98 -12.25
N SER A 209 14.06 4.93 -12.60
CA SER A 209 12.70 5.02 -12.09
C SER A 209 11.79 4.00 -12.80
N ALA A 210 10.71 3.61 -12.13
CA ALA A 210 9.68 2.78 -12.76
C ALA A 210 9.12 3.44 -14.03
N HIS A 211 9.03 4.77 -14.07
CA HIS A 211 8.62 5.52 -15.25
C HIS A 211 9.58 5.30 -16.43
N GLU A 212 10.90 5.41 -16.21
CA GLU A 212 11.92 5.19 -17.23
C GLU A 212 11.90 3.74 -17.73
N ILE A 213 11.78 2.76 -16.83
CA ILE A 213 11.68 1.34 -17.21
C ILE A 213 10.42 1.08 -18.04
N LEU A 214 9.27 1.65 -17.64
CA LEU A 214 8.01 1.48 -18.35
C LEU A 214 8.04 2.17 -19.72
N LEU A 215 8.63 3.36 -19.81
CA LEU A 215 8.82 4.07 -21.07
C LEU A 215 9.72 3.28 -22.01
N ALA A 216 10.87 2.81 -21.53
CA ALA A 216 11.79 1.97 -22.30
C ALA A 216 11.11 0.68 -22.79
N ARG A 217 10.27 0.05 -21.96
CA ARG A 217 9.46 -1.13 -22.36
C ARG A 217 8.43 -0.78 -23.42
N ALA A 218 7.74 0.36 -23.30
CA ALA A 218 6.74 0.81 -24.26
C ALA A 218 7.39 1.15 -25.62
N GLU A 219 8.52 1.85 -25.61
CA GLU A 219 9.31 2.15 -26.80
C GLU A 219 9.81 0.88 -27.48
N LYS A 220 10.32 -0.08 -26.70
CA LYS A 220 10.75 -1.39 -27.22
C LYS A 220 9.58 -2.13 -27.89
N ALA A 221 8.42 -2.19 -27.23
CA ALA A 221 7.23 -2.82 -27.80
C ALA A 221 6.73 -2.12 -29.08
N ALA A 222 6.84 -0.79 -29.14
CA ALA A 222 6.49 -0.02 -30.33
C ALA A 222 7.44 -0.32 -31.51
N ARG A 223 8.75 -0.38 -31.25
CA ARG A 223 9.75 -0.74 -32.28
C ARG A 223 9.55 -2.17 -32.79
N GLU A 224 9.33 -3.13 -31.89
CA GLU A 224 9.06 -4.52 -32.27
C GLU A 224 7.77 -4.65 -33.11
N ALA A 225 6.73 -3.87 -32.79
CA ALA A 225 5.50 -3.83 -33.58
C ALA A 225 5.71 -3.21 -34.97
N GLU A 226 6.51 -2.15 -35.07
CA GLU A 226 6.85 -1.50 -36.34
C GLU A 226 7.71 -2.42 -37.23
N GLU A 227 8.71 -3.10 -36.65
CA GLU A 227 9.52 -4.10 -37.36
C GLU A 227 8.67 -5.28 -37.84
N ALA A 228 7.79 -5.82 -37.00
CA ALA A 228 6.87 -6.89 -37.39
C ALA A 228 5.93 -6.45 -38.54
N ALA A 229 5.42 -5.21 -38.48
CA ALA A 229 4.59 -4.65 -39.54
C ALA A 229 5.37 -4.48 -40.85
N ARG A 230 6.63 -4.04 -40.78
CA ARG A 230 7.51 -3.88 -41.95
C ARG A 230 7.82 -5.22 -42.60
N LEU A 231 8.19 -6.23 -41.81
CA LEU A 231 8.43 -7.59 -42.30
C LEU A 231 7.18 -8.19 -42.96
N MET A 232 6.00 -8.01 -42.37
CA MET A 232 4.73 -8.44 -42.98
C MET A 232 4.40 -7.69 -44.27
N ALA A 233 4.78 -6.41 -44.40
CA ALA A 233 4.58 -5.62 -45.61
C ALA A 233 5.55 -6.06 -46.73
N GLU A 234 6.82 -6.30 -46.39
CA GLU A 234 7.84 -6.82 -47.30
C GLU A 234 7.47 -8.23 -47.80
N GLU A 235 6.96 -9.10 -46.92
CA GLU A 235 6.48 -10.44 -47.29
C GLU A 235 5.24 -10.37 -48.21
N LYS A 236 4.30 -9.47 -47.92
CA LYS A 236 3.15 -9.21 -48.82
C LYS A 236 3.58 -8.66 -50.17
N GLN A 237 4.60 -7.79 -50.22
CA GLN A 237 5.15 -7.28 -51.48
C GLN A 237 5.86 -8.39 -52.27
N ARG A 238 6.67 -9.24 -51.63
CA ARG A 238 7.29 -10.41 -52.26
C ARG A 238 6.25 -11.39 -52.80
N GLN A 239 5.17 -11.67 -52.06
CA GLN A 239 4.06 -12.50 -52.52
C GLN A 239 3.30 -11.87 -53.71
N ARG A 240 3.17 -10.54 -53.75
CA ARG A 240 2.59 -9.83 -54.90
C ARG A 240 3.47 -9.88 -56.14
N MET A 241 4.78 -9.71 -55.99
CA MET A 241 5.73 -9.83 -57.10
C MET A 241 5.83 -11.27 -57.63
N ALA A 242 5.76 -12.28 -56.74
CA ALA A 242 5.73 -13.69 -57.12
C ALA A 242 4.42 -14.10 -57.84
N ARG A 243 3.34 -13.33 -57.69
CA ARG A 243 2.07 -13.51 -58.44
C ARG A 243 2.04 -12.77 -59.78
N GLY A 244 3.12 -12.11 -60.18
CA GLY A 244 3.27 -11.41 -61.45
C GLY A 244 3.82 -12.30 -62.57
N SER A 245 3.12 -13.38 -62.93
CA SER A 245 3.17 -14.02 -64.25
C SER A 245 2.20 -15.21 -64.24
N GLY A 246 1.12 -15.15 -65.02
CA GLY A 246 0.23 -16.29 -65.22
C GLY A 246 -1.24 -16.02 -64.90
N ARG A 247 -1.99 -15.63 -65.93
CA ARG A 247 -3.46 -15.65 -65.97
C ARG A 247 -3.93 -17.10 -65.80
N GLN A 248 -4.45 -17.50 -64.64
CA GLN A 248 -5.20 -18.76 -64.54
C GLN A 248 -6.25 -18.79 -63.41
N ARG A 249 -7.32 -19.52 -63.73
CA ARG A 249 -8.64 -19.60 -63.09
C ARG A 249 -8.64 -19.79 -61.57
N GLN A 250 -9.59 -19.11 -60.92
CA GLN A 250 -9.96 -19.33 -59.53
C GLN A 250 -10.23 -20.81 -59.24
N SER A 251 -9.44 -21.40 -58.35
CA SER A 251 -9.65 -22.72 -57.78
C SER A 251 -10.33 -22.59 -56.41
N ILE A 252 -11.18 -23.56 -56.08
CA ILE A 252 -12.02 -23.65 -54.86
C ILE A 252 -11.20 -23.47 -53.56
N GLY A 253 -9.91 -23.77 -53.57
CA GLY A 253 -9.00 -23.52 -52.43
C GLY A 253 -8.79 -22.03 -52.10
N GLU A 254 -8.89 -21.13 -53.09
CA GLU A 254 -8.67 -19.69 -52.92
C GLU A 254 -9.83 -19.01 -52.16
N ALA A 255 -11.04 -19.56 -52.27
CA ALA A 255 -12.20 -19.13 -51.49
C ALA A 255 -12.10 -19.54 -50.01
N MET A 256 -11.51 -20.71 -49.74
CA MET A 256 -11.30 -21.20 -48.37
C MET A 256 -10.22 -20.40 -47.64
N ALA A 257 -9.11 -20.07 -48.33
CA ALA A 257 -8.05 -19.21 -47.80
C ALA A 257 -8.55 -17.78 -47.50
N LYS A 258 -9.44 -17.23 -48.35
CA LYS A 258 -10.04 -15.90 -48.15
C LYS A 258 -11.05 -15.88 -46.99
N SER A 259 -11.65 -17.02 -46.64
CA SER A 259 -12.51 -17.18 -45.47
C SER A 259 -11.69 -17.22 -44.16
N VAL A 260 -10.57 -17.93 -44.16
CA VAL A 260 -9.62 -17.97 -43.02
C VAL A 260 -8.97 -16.60 -42.80
N ALA A 261 -8.61 -15.88 -43.85
CA ALA A 261 -8.07 -14.52 -43.73
C ALA A 261 -9.09 -13.52 -43.15
N ARG A 262 -10.39 -13.67 -43.44
CA ARG A 262 -11.44 -12.84 -42.83
C ARG A 262 -11.74 -13.22 -41.38
N SER A 263 -11.60 -14.49 -40.98
CA SER A 263 -11.80 -14.90 -39.59
C SER A 263 -10.62 -14.46 -38.69
N ILE A 264 -9.40 -14.43 -39.24
CA ILE A 264 -8.19 -13.92 -38.58
C ILE A 264 -8.25 -12.38 -38.46
N GLY A 265 -8.77 -11.67 -39.47
CA GLY A 265 -8.89 -10.20 -39.44
C GLY A 265 -9.83 -9.65 -38.36
N SER A 266 -10.90 -10.37 -38.02
CA SER A 266 -11.87 -9.92 -37.00
C SER A 266 -11.48 -10.31 -35.56
N THR A 267 -10.62 -11.33 -35.38
CA THR A 267 -10.16 -11.79 -34.06
C THR A 267 -8.84 -11.16 -33.63
N LEU A 268 -7.97 -10.73 -34.56
CA LEU A 268 -6.69 -10.12 -34.22
C LEU A 268 -6.83 -8.64 -33.77
N GLY A 269 -7.77 -7.88 -34.35
CA GLY A 269 -8.05 -6.49 -33.94
C GLY A 269 -8.61 -6.35 -32.52
N ARG A 270 -9.38 -7.35 -32.04
CA ARG A 270 -9.90 -7.37 -30.65
C ARG A 270 -8.87 -7.87 -29.62
N LYS A 271 -7.83 -8.58 -30.03
CA LYS A 271 -6.78 -9.08 -29.12
C LYS A 271 -5.70 -8.03 -28.82
N ILE A 272 -5.40 -7.13 -29.75
CA ILE A 272 -4.41 -6.06 -29.55
C ILE A 272 -4.89 -5.05 -28.50
N ILE A 273 -6.18 -4.69 -28.52
CA ILE A 273 -6.79 -3.80 -27.51
C ILE A 273 -6.82 -4.47 -26.12
N ARG A 274 -6.92 -5.81 -26.06
CA ARG A 274 -6.91 -6.57 -24.79
C ARG A 274 -5.51 -6.90 -24.29
N GLY A 275 -4.48 -6.89 -25.14
CA GLY A 275 -3.09 -7.17 -24.79
C GLY A 275 -2.42 -6.06 -23.97
N ILE A 276 -2.79 -4.80 -24.21
CA ILE A 276 -2.31 -3.64 -23.43
C ILE A 276 -2.98 -3.60 -22.05
N LEU A 277 -4.23 -4.05 -21.93
CA LEU A 277 -4.96 -4.13 -20.65
C LEU A 277 -4.66 -5.42 -19.86
N GLY A 278 -4.29 -6.51 -20.52
CA GLY A 278 -4.06 -7.81 -19.88
C GLY A 278 -2.66 -8.00 -19.26
N SER A 279 -1.66 -7.26 -19.74
CA SER A 279 -0.29 -7.32 -19.19
C SER A 279 -0.13 -6.54 -17.88
N ILE A 280 -1.07 -5.64 -17.57
CA ILE A 280 -1.11 -4.87 -16.30
C ILE A 280 -1.76 -5.68 -15.15
N PHE A 281 -2.56 -6.72 -15.44
CA PHE A 281 -3.32 -7.46 -14.43
C PHE A 281 -2.88 -8.92 -14.23
N LYS A 282 -1.72 -9.33 -14.74
CA LYS A 282 -1.26 -10.73 -14.61
C LYS A 282 0.24 -10.83 -14.35
N GLY A 283 0.70 -10.19 -13.27
CA GLY A 283 1.91 -10.58 -12.57
C GLY A 283 1.49 -11.49 -11.41
N ARG A 284 1.90 -12.75 -11.46
CA ARG A 284 1.74 -13.72 -10.38
C ARG A 284 3.13 -14.12 -9.93
#